data_AF-A0A8J7Q4Z5-F1
#
_entry.id   AF-A0A8J7Q4Z5-F1
#
_cell.length_a   1.000
_cell.length_b   1.000
_cell.length_c   1.000
_cell.angle_alpha   90.00
_cell.angle_beta   90.00
_cell.angle_gamma   90.00
#
_symmetry.space_group_name_H-M   'P 1'
#
loop_
_entity.id
_entity.type
_entity.pdbx_description
1 polymer ?
#
loop_
_entity_poly.entity_id
_entity_poly.type
_entity_poly.pdbx_seq_one_letter_code
_entity_poly.pdbx_strand_id
1 'polypeptide(L)' 'MSRIEITSTVGADGVLRVPLPPANAGRQVRVTVEDVPRPAVSADEWRAGVLKFAGAWQGEFERPDQGEYEEREPLS' A
#
# COMPACT_ATOMS: atom_id res chain seq x y z
N MET A 1 -23.97 0.22 23.57
CA MET A 1 -23.52 -0.32 22.28
C MET A 1 -22.14 0.25 21.99
N SER A 2 -21.13 -0.60 21.78
CA SER A 2 -19.76 -0.17 21.43
C SER A 2 -19.61 -0.18 19.90
N ARG A 3 -19.32 0.98 19.30
CA ARG A 3 -18.99 1.09 17.88
C ARG A 3 -17.47 1.03 17.73
N ILE A 4 -16.98 0.21 16.81
CA ILE A 4 -15.56 0.11 16.46
C ILE A 4 -15.44 0.59 15.02
N GLU A 5 -14.65 1.63 14.79
CA GLU A 5 -14.39 2.17 13.44
C GLU A 5 -13.03 1.66 12.96
N ILE A 6 -13.03 0.97 11.82
CA ILE A 6 -11.83 0.37 11.23
C ILE A 6 -11.78 0.80 9.76
N THR A 7 -10.75 1.55 9.40
CA THR A 7 -10.45 1.89 8.02
C THR A 7 -9.55 0.79 7.45
N SER A 8 -10.08 0.02 6.49
CA SER A 8 -9.34 -1.06 5.82
C SER A 8 -9.64 -1.02 4.32
N THR A 9 -8.69 -1.48 3.51
CA THR A 9 -8.82 -1.50 2.05
C THR A 9 -9.18 -2.92 1.60
N VAL A 10 -10.09 -3.03 0.64
CA VAL A 10 -10.42 -4.30 0.00
C VAL A 10 -9.18 -4.81 -0.75
N GLY A 11 -8.78 -6.05 -0.47
CA GLY A 11 -7.64 -6.66 -1.15
C GLY A 11 -7.89 -6.83 -2.64
N ALA A 12 -6.81 -7.05 -3.41
CA ALA A 12 -6.92 -7.36 -4.85
C ALA A 12 -7.72 -8.65 -5.13
N ASP A 13 -7.87 -9.51 -4.12
CA ASP A 13 -8.70 -10.71 -4.11
C ASP A 13 -10.19 -10.43 -3.87
N GLY A 14 -10.58 -9.17 -3.68
CA GLY A 14 -11.95 -8.78 -3.35
C GLY A 14 -12.34 -9.06 -1.89
N VAL A 15 -11.39 -9.41 -1.02
CA VAL A 15 -11.66 -9.76 0.38
C VAL A 15 -11.33 -8.60 1.31
N LEU A 16 -12.32 -8.13 2.07
CA LEU A 16 -12.12 -7.19 3.17
C LEU A 16 -11.68 -7.93 4.44
N ARG A 17 -10.47 -7.64 4.93
CA ARG A 17 -9.94 -8.17 6.18
C ARG A 17 -10.14 -7.14 7.30
N VAL A 18 -10.87 -7.54 8.33
CA VAL A 18 -11.18 -6.68 9.50
C VAL A 18 -10.58 -7.32 10.75
N PRO A 19 -9.41 -6.86 11.24
CA PRO A 19 -8.84 -7.35 12.48
C PRO A 19 -9.66 -6.84 13.66
N LEU A 20 -10.13 -7.75 14.52
CA LEU A 20 -10.85 -7.43 15.75
C LEU A 20 -10.02 -7.82 16.97
N PRO A 21 -10.15 -7.10 18.10
CA PRO A 21 -9.47 -7.48 19.33
C PRO A 21 -9.86 -8.90 19.80
N PRO A 22 -8.96 -9.64 20.48
CA PRO A 22 -9.27 -10.98 21.02
C PRO A 22 -10.49 -10.99 21.95
N ALA A 23 -10.78 -9.87 22.62
CA ALA A 23 -11.97 -9.69 23.46
C ALA A 23 -13.31 -9.87 22.71
N ASN A 24 -13.28 -9.89 21.39
CA ASN A 24 -14.45 -10.10 20.52
C ASN A 24 -14.58 -11.54 20.01
N ALA A 25 -13.67 -12.45 20.38
CA ALA A 25 -13.69 -13.84 19.94
C ALA A 25 -15.01 -14.55 20.31
N GLY A 26 -15.57 -15.32 19.37
CA GLY A 26 -16.81 -16.09 19.56
C GLY A 26 -18.10 -15.26 19.61
N ARG A 27 -18.03 -13.94 19.43
CA ARG A 27 -19.22 -13.07 19.46
C ARG A 27 -19.76 -12.87 18.04
N GLN A 28 -21.08 -12.90 17.91
CA GLN A 28 -21.73 -12.47 16.68
C GLN A 28 -21.58 -10.95 16.53
N VAL A 29 -21.11 -10.52 15.37
CA VAL A 29 -20.92 -9.10 15.05
C VAL A 29 -21.67 -8.75 13.78
N ARG A 30 -22.17 -7.51 13.71
CA ARG A 30 -22.74 -6.92 12.50
C ARG A 30 -21.69 -5.99 11.91
N VAL A 31 -21.37 -6.18 10.64
CA VAL A 31 -20.45 -5.31 9.88
C VAL A 31 -21.28 -4.47 8.93
N THR A 32 -21.05 -3.16 8.95
CA THR A 32 -21.59 -2.22 7.95
C THR A 32 -20.43 -1.77 7.09
N VAL A 33 -20.56 -1.90 5.77
CA VAL A 33 -19.57 -1.45 4.80
C VAL A 33 -20.12 -0.19 4.15
N GLU A 34 -19.32 0.88 4.16
CA GLU A 34 -19.64 2.15 3.55
C GLU A 34 -18.53 2.50 2.57
N ASP A 35 -18.89 3.00 1.39
CA ASP A 35 -17.91 3.48 0.43
C ASP A 35 -17.24 4.73 1.00
N VAL A 36 -15.93 4.62 1.22
CA VAL A 36 -15.13 5.78 1.60
C VAL A 36 -14.76 6.51 0.31
N PRO A 37 -15.17 7.78 0.13
CA PRO A 37 -14.76 8.54 -1.04
C PRO A 37 -13.24 8.55 -1.10
N ARG A 38 -12.67 8.05 -2.20
CA ARG A 38 -11.25 8.22 -2.45
C ARG A 38 -10.97 9.71 -2.46
N PRO A 39 -9.99 10.21 -1.68
CA PRO A 39 -9.58 11.60 -1.81
C PRO A 39 -9.18 11.83 -3.27
N ALA A 40 -9.98 12.59 -4.00
CA ALA A 40 -9.63 13.01 -5.34
C ALA A 40 -8.55 14.07 -5.18
N VAL A 41 -7.30 13.68 -5.38
CA VAL A 41 -6.21 14.65 -5.49
C VAL A 41 -6.51 15.47 -6.74
N SER A 42 -6.74 16.76 -6.57
CA SER A 42 -6.91 17.66 -7.71
C SER A 42 -5.66 17.67 -8.58
N ALA A 43 -5.78 18.04 -9.86
CA ALA A 43 -4.63 18.13 -10.75
C ALA A 43 -3.55 19.09 -10.20
N ASP A 44 -3.97 20.16 -9.53
CA ASP A 44 -3.08 21.15 -8.92
C ASP A 44 -2.37 20.60 -7.67
N GLU A 45 -3.06 19.87 -6.80
CA GLU A 45 -2.44 19.21 -5.65
C GLU A 45 -1.45 18.12 -6.08
N TRP A 46 -1.80 17.36 -7.13
CA TRP A 46 -0.88 16.38 -7.70
C TRP A 46 0.36 17.06 -8.28
N ARG A 47 0.17 18.13 -9.06
CA ARG A 47 1.27 18.93 -9.63
C ARG A 47 2.16 19.52 -8.55
N ALA A 48 1.58 20.06 -7.48
CA ALA A 48 2.31 20.58 -6.33
C ALA A 48 3.13 19.49 -5.63
N GLY A 49 2.56 18.29 -5.48
CA GLY A 49 3.27 17.12 -4.97
C GLY A 49 4.46 16.74 -5.85
N VAL A 50 4.25 16.64 -7.17
CA VAL A 50 5.34 16.36 -8.12
C VAL A 50 6.44 17.41 -8.03
N LEU A 51 6.12 18.70 -8.08
CA LEU A 51 7.12 19.77 -8.00
C LEU A 51 7.89 19.78 -6.67
N LYS A 52 7.24 19.39 -5.57
CA LYS A 52 7.88 19.29 -4.26
C LYS A 52 8.95 18.19 -4.21
N PHE A 53 8.74 17.08 -4.91
CA PHE A 53 9.63 15.91 -4.86
C PHE A 53 10.49 15.74 -6.12
N ALA A 54 10.15 16.41 -7.22
CA ALA A 54 10.92 16.42 -8.45
C ALA A 54 12.31 17.01 -8.18
N GLY A 55 13.35 16.21 -8.41
CA GLY A 55 14.73 16.63 -8.13
C GLY A 55 15.10 16.70 -6.64
N ALA A 56 14.24 16.24 -5.73
CA ALA A 56 14.55 16.20 -4.29
C ALA A 56 15.53 15.08 -3.90
N TRP A 57 15.94 14.24 -4.85
CA TRP A 57 16.97 13.23 -4.62
C TRP A 57 18.33 13.92 -4.42
N GLN A 58 18.92 13.73 -3.24
CA GLN A 58 20.21 14.30 -2.83
C GLN A 58 21.32 13.23 -2.77
N GLY A 59 21.05 12.00 -3.21
CA GLY A 59 22.03 10.91 -3.22
C GLY A 59 22.89 10.93 -4.47
N GLU A 60 24.05 10.29 -4.41
CA GLU A 60 24.89 10.09 -5.60
C GLU A 60 24.26 9.02 -6.51
N PHE A 61 24.27 9.27 -7.81
CA PHE A 61 23.84 8.28 -8.81
C PHE A 61 25.02 7.34 -9.12
N GLU A 62 25.52 6.66 -8.09
CA GLU A 62 26.52 5.62 -8.29
C GLU A 62 25.80 4.35 -8.75
N ARG A 63 26.17 3.88 -9.95
CA ARG A 63 25.79 2.55 -10.37
C ARG A 63 26.48 1.57 -9.41
N PRO A 64 25.74 0.71 -8.69
CA PRO A 64 26.37 -0.33 -7.89
C PRO A 64 27.20 -1.23 -8.81
N ASP A 65 28.26 -1.82 -8.28
CA ASP A 65 29.09 -2.76 -9.02
C ASP A 65 28.20 -3.79 -9.71
N GLN A 66 28.45 -4.02 -11.01
CA GLN A 66 27.83 -5.15 -11.68
C GLN A 66 28.30 -6.39 -10.93
N GLY A 67 27.34 -7.19 -10.44
CA GLY A 67 27.63 -8.41 -9.72
C GLY A 67 28.49 -9.38 -10.56
N GLU A 68 28.88 -10.49 -9.95
CA GLU A 68 29.74 -11.46 -10.62
C GLU A 68 29.09 -12.03 -11.89
N TYR A 69 29.93 -12.31 -12.89
CA TYR A 69 29.51 -12.96 -14.11
C TYR A 69 29.03 -14.38 -13.81
N GLU A 70 27.77 -14.68 -14.15
CA GLU A 70 27.21 -16.02 -14.01
C GLU A 70 27.50 -16.85 -15.26
N GLU A 71 28.36 -17.87 -15.14
CA GLU A 71 28.51 -18.89 -16.17
C GLU A 71 27.30 -19.82 -16.15
N ARG A 72 26.54 -19.83 -17.25
CA ARG A 72 25.41 -20.73 -17.45
C ARG A 72 25.88 -22.02 -18.12
N GLU A 73 25.21 -23.13 -17.81
CA GLU A 73 25.49 -24.42 -18.46
C GLU A 73 25.33 -24.31 -19.99
N PRO A 74 26.24 -24.91 -20.78
CA PRO A 74 26.10 -24.96 -22.23
C PRO A 74 24.84 -25.75 -22.59
N LEU A 75 24.05 -25.21 -23.52
CA LEU A 75 22.95 -25.95 -24.12
C LEU A 75 23.55 -27.07 -24.97
N SER A 76 23.35 -28.31 -24.51
CA SER A 76 23.73 -29.55 -25.22
C SER A 76 22.74 -29.88 -26.33
#